data_AF-A0A7V1EJ04-F1
#
_entry.id   AF-A0A7V1EJ04-F1
#
_cell.length_a   1.000
_cell.length_b   1.000
_cell.length_c   1.000
_cell.angle_alpha   90.00
_cell.angle_beta   90.00
_cell.angle_gamma   90.00
#
_symmetry.space_group_name_H-M   'P 1'
#
loop_
_entity.id
_entity.type
_entity.pdbx_description
1 polymer ?
#
loop_
_entity_poly.entity_id
_entity_poly.type
_entity_poly.pdbx_seq_one_letter_code
_entity_poly.pdbx_strand_id
1 'polypeptide(L)'
;MDEVFGEENLRNEIVWCYTGPSQTSKYFVRKHDNILFYTKTDGYTFNTEEVRFPYKKSTKFAGKTSFTGLTPEEKAKLLDKRGKLKEDWWDDVAGIGYAHGQITGFDTQKPEALLERIIRASSNPGDIVLDCFIGSGTTAAVAQKLGRRWIGCDINRSAIQLTSSRLQKIIKEQIENNETKYPTFAIYKVNNYDLKLLQTEAIERAVQHIGIYRTRTDRFFDGTLGKNLVKIIDFNHPLTLLDLQLLQDELKKRPDEDRDITIVCLGKELAVDTWIEDWNKKHPVNKIKVIELKTNKKYGSFLIHKPAEAKVNIERKGNKAIIEIEDFISPTIIERLNIDNKIFKVKIPDFRSMIDCVLIDTNYDGNTFRIVYSDVPEKKSDLVKGKYEIEMPKEKTRVAVKIIDMLGEEVIKIFEL
;
A
#
# COMPACT_ATOMS: atom_id res chain seq x y z
N MET A 1 9.51 -13.24 13.42
CA MET A 1 10.17 -12.00 13.85
C MET A 1 11.46 -12.30 14.59
N ASP A 2 11.54 -13.44 15.28
CA ASP A 2 12.79 -13.97 15.87
C ASP A 2 13.93 -14.10 14.86
N GLU A 3 13.67 -14.54 13.63
CA GLU A 3 14.70 -14.58 12.57
C GLU A 3 15.27 -13.19 12.20
N VAL A 4 14.49 -12.12 12.43
CA VAL A 4 14.85 -10.75 12.02
C VAL A 4 15.50 -9.99 13.19
N PHE A 5 14.95 -10.16 14.39
CA PHE A 5 15.35 -9.40 15.58
C PHE A 5 16.07 -10.23 16.64
N GLY A 6 15.98 -11.56 16.60
CA GLY A 6 16.39 -12.45 17.70
C GLY A 6 15.26 -12.67 18.69
N GLU A 7 15.16 -13.89 19.22
CA GLU A 7 14.17 -14.26 20.26
C GLU A 7 14.40 -13.46 21.55
N GLU A 8 15.67 -13.16 21.86
CA GLU A 8 16.09 -12.37 23.02
C GLU A 8 15.59 -10.90 22.98
N ASN A 9 15.14 -10.46 21.81
CA ASN A 9 14.69 -9.11 21.55
C ASN A 9 13.16 -8.95 21.59
N LEU A 10 12.43 -10.02 21.94
CA LEU A 10 11.03 -9.94 22.33
C LEU A 10 10.91 -9.25 23.71
N ARG A 11 10.08 -8.20 23.80
CA ARG A 11 9.85 -7.44 25.04
C ARG A 11 8.56 -7.83 25.72
N ASN A 12 7.48 -7.91 24.95
CA ASN A 12 6.17 -8.28 25.46
C ASN A 12 5.36 -9.02 24.40
N GLU A 13 4.60 -10.01 24.85
CA GLU A 13 3.41 -10.49 24.15
C GLU A 13 2.21 -9.77 24.75
N ILE A 14 1.64 -8.83 24.00
CA ILE A 14 0.51 -8.02 24.42
C ILE A 14 -0.78 -8.70 23.97
N VAL A 15 -1.72 -8.90 24.89
CA VAL A 15 -3.02 -9.54 24.63
C VAL A 15 -4.10 -8.45 24.55
N TRP A 16 -4.57 -8.14 23.36
CA TRP A 16 -5.66 -7.20 23.16
C TRP A 16 -7.01 -7.91 23.23
N CYS A 17 -7.71 -7.75 24.34
CA CYS A 17 -9.02 -8.30 24.63
C CYS A 17 -10.15 -7.36 24.22
N TYR A 18 -11.21 -7.91 23.61
CA TYR A 18 -12.39 -7.15 23.21
C TYR A 18 -13.66 -7.98 23.33
N THR A 19 -14.78 -7.33 23.62
CA THR A 19 -16.05 -8.02 23.88
C THR A 19 -16.98 -7.96 22.66
N GLY A 20 -17.96 -8.86 22.63
CA GLY A 20 -19.01 -8.87 21.62
C GLY A 20 -19.78 -10.20 21.62
N PRO A 21 -20.98 -10.24 21.04
CA PRO A 21 -21.81 -11.45 21.03
C PRO A 21 -21.10 -12.62 20.35
N SER A 22 -21.41 -13.85 20.80
CA SER A 22 -20.95 -15.11 20.21
C SER A 22 -21.97 -16.21 20.45
N GLN A 23 -22.05 -17.17 19.52
CA GLN A 23 -23.01 -18.28 19.52
C GLN A 23 -22.32 -19.66 19.53
N THR A 24 -21.05 -19.74 19.95
CA THR A 24 -20.33 -21.02 20.03
C THR A 24 -20.66 -21.78 21.31
N SER A 25 -20.87 -23.09 21.20
CA SER A 25 -21.11 -24.02 22.33
C SER A 25 -20.01 -25.06 22.52
N LYS A 26 -18.99 -25.08 21.64
CA LYS A 26 -17.97 -26.15 21.58
C LYS A 26 -16.63 -25.77 22.20
N TYR A 27 -16.36 -24.50 22.44
CA TYR A 27 -15.07 -23.99 22.91
C TYR A 27 -15.22 -22.60 23.53
N PHE A 28 -14.22 -22.17 24.32
CA PHE A 28 -14.17 -20.82 24.87
C PHE A 28 -14.11 -19.77 23.75
N VAL A 29 -14.95 -18.74 23.85
CA VAL A 29 -15.03 -17.70 22.83
C VAL A 29 -13.69 -16.99 22.68
N ARG A 30 -13.15 -17.00 21.47
CA ARG A 30 -11.92 -16.28 21.13
C ARG A 30 -12.24 -14.80 20.98
N LYS A 31 -11.73 -13.99 21.92
CA LYS A 31 -12.03 -12.56 22.07
C LYS A 31 -10.76 -11.77 22.41
N HIS A 32 -9.65 -12.17 21.82
CA HIS A 32 -8.41 -11.43 21.87
C HIS A 32 -7.60 -11.62 20.58
N ASP A 33 -6.73 -10.64 20.33
CA ASP A 33 -5.63 -10.71 19.36
C ASP A 33 -4.31 -10.54 20.11
N ASN A 34 -3.23 -11.19 19.64
CA ASN A 34 -1.89 -11.03 20.20
C ASN A 34 -1.09 -10.01 19.39
N ILE A 35 -0.37 -9.12 20.08
CA ILE A 35 0.52 -8.11 19.52
C ILE A 35 1.92 -8.37 20.09
N LEU A 36 2.84 -8.78 19.23
CA LEU A 36 4.21 -9.06 19.66
C LEU A 36 5.07 -7.80 19.55
N PHE A 37 5.64 -7.37 20.66
CA PHE A 37 6.51 -6.20 20.72
C PHE A 37 7.98 -6.62 20.74
N TYR A 38 8.66 -6.39 19.62
CA TYR A 38 10.11 -6.59 19.47
C TYR A 38 10.84 -5.26 19.40
N THR A 39 12.11 -5.26 19.79
CA THR A 39 13.01 -4.12 19.63
C THR A 39 14.34 -4.56 19.05
N LYS A 40 15.03 -3.71 18.29
CA LYS A 40 16.32 -4.08 17.71
C LYS A 40 17.46 -4.23 18.74
N THR A 41 17.38 -3.47 19.83
CA THR A 41 18.40 -3.40 20.89
C THR A 41 17.75 -3.05 22.21
N ASP A 42 18.49 -3.16 23.32
CA ASP A 42 18.01 -2.72 24.65
C ASP A 42 17.87 -1.19 24.78
N GLY A 43 18.53 -0.41 23.91
CA GLY A 43 18.42 1.05 23.86
C GLY A 43 17.23 1.57 23.06
N TYR A 44 16.02 1.06 23.31
CA TYR A 44 14.82 1.41 22.56
C TYR A 44 13.99 2.53 23.20
N THR A 45 13.20 3.22 22.39
CA THR A 45 12.27 4.26 22.87
C THR A 45 11.06 3.63 23.56
N PHE A 46 10.78 4.05 24.80
CA PHE A 46 9.54 3.74 25.50
C PHE A 46 9.07 4.93 26.35
N ASN A 47 8.15 5.73 25.82
CA ASN A 47 7.64 6.96 26.41
C ASN A 47 6.60 6.65 27.49
N THR A 48 7.04 6.27 28.68
CA THR A 48 6.17 5.84 29.78
C THR A 48 5.08 6.85 30.11
N GLU A 49 5.40 8.14 30.10
CA GLU A 49 4.49 9.21 30.49
C GLU A 49 3.32 9.42 29.50
N GLU A 50 3.52 9.06 28.23
CA GLU A 50 2.49 9.18 27.18
C GLU A 50 1.46 8.04 27.22
N VAL A 51 1.71 6.99 28.00
CA VAL A 51 0.87 5.79 28.08
C VAL A 51 0.46 5.42 29.50
N ARG A 52 0.48 6.41 30.40
CA ARG A 52 -0.08 6.25 31.75
C ARG A 52 -1.59 6.44 31.77
N PHE A 53 -2.26 5.61 32.54
CA PHE A 53 -3.70 5.63 32.75
C PHE A 53 -4.03 6.06 34.19
N PRO A 54 -5.15 6.76 34.40
CA PRO A 54 -5.65 7.02 35.74
C PRO A 54 -5.88 5.73 36.53
N TYR A 55 -5.59 5.74 37.83
CA TYR A 55 -5.89 4.61 38.70
C TYR A 55 -7.41 4.43 38.85
N LYS A 56 -7.89 3.17 38.77
CA LYS A 56 -9.26 2.82 39.19
C LYS A 56 -9.43 3.15 40.67
N LYS A 57 -10.61 3.65 41.06
CA LYS A 57 -10.91 4.05 42.46
C LYS A 57 -10.61 2.94 43.48
N SER A 58 -10.84 1.68 43.12
CA SER A 58 -10.58 0.50 43.96
C SER A 58 -9.09 0.22 44.21
N THR A 59 -8.19 0.60 43.30
CA THR A 59 -6.74 0.34 43.40
C THR A 59 -5.99 1.45 44.16
N LYS A 60 -6.63 2.60 44.41
CA LYS A 60 -6.02 3.75 45.11
C LYS A 60 -5.60 3.42 46.55
N PHE A 61 -6.24 2.44 47.20
CA PHE A 61 -5.93 2.07 48.57
C PHE A 61 -4.72 1.13 48.70
N ALA A 62 -4.41 0.31 47.68
CA ALA A 62 -3.32 -0.66 47.71
C ALA A 62 -1.94 -0.04 47.40
N GLY A 63 -1.87 1.05 46.62
CA GLY A 63 -0.62 1.72 46.23
C GLY A 63 0.05 2.57 47.34
N LYS A 64 -0.52 2.62 48.55
CA LYS A 64 -0.03 3.44 49.67
C LYS A 64 1.28 2.93 50.28
N THR A 65 1.75 1.74 49.89
CA THR A 65 2.95 1.08 50.40
C THR A 65 4.24 1.49 49.68
N SER A 66 4.15 2.09 48.49
CA SER A 66 5.33 2.47 47.67
C SER A 66 5.97 3.81 48.03
N PHE A 67 5.40 4.55 48.98
CA PHE A 67 5.91 5.84 49.43
C PHE A 67 6.07 5.81 50.96
N THR A 68 7.28 6.03 51.47
CA THR A 68 7.55 6.14 52.91
C THR A 68 7.55 7.61 53.33
N GLY A 69 7.01 7.93 54.52
CA GLY A 69 7.09 9.29 55.09
C GLY A 69 6.05 10.33 54.63
N LEU A 70 5.08 9.96 53.79
CA LEU A 70 3.98 10.85 53.34
C LEU A 70 2.64 10.50 53.99
N THR A 71 1.75 11.47 54.13
CA THR A 71 0.37 11.23 54.57
C THR A 71 -0.42 10.45 53.50
N PRO A 72 -1.47 9.70 53.89
CA PRO A 72 -2.32 8.98 52.93
C PRO A 72 -2.93 9.86 51.82
N GLU A 73 -3.20 11.14 52.11
CA GLU A 73 -3.75 12.12 51.15
C GLU A 73 -2.69 12.57 50.14
N GLU A 74 -1.48 12.87 50.60
CA GLU A 74 -0.35 13.24 49.73
C GLU A 74 0.02 12.08 48.80
N LYS A 75 0.03 10.85 49.31
CA LYS A 75 0.25 9.64 48.49
C LYS A 75 -0.82 9.47 47.43
N ALA A 76 -2.09 9.68 47.78
CA ALA A 76 -3.19 9.57 46.83
C ALA A 76 -3.09 10.63 45.72
N LYS A 77 -2.73 11.87 46.06
CA LYS A 77 -2.54 12.96 45.10
C LYS A 77 -1.36 12.69 44.15
N LEU A 78 -0.26 12.14 44.66
CA LEU A 78 0.90 11.76 43.85
C LEU A 78 0.60 10.57 42.93
N LEU A 79 -0.10 9.55 43.43
CA LEU A 79 -0.56 8.42 42.61
C LEU A 79 -1.52 8.87 41.52
N ASP A 80 -2.46 9.77 41.81
CA ASP A 80 -3.38 10.32 40.82
C ASP A 80 -2.65 11.16 39.77
N LYS A 81 -1.66 11.96 40.18
CA LYS A 81 -0.82 12.74 39.25
C LYS A 81 0.05 11.84 38.37
N ARG A 82 0.62 10.77 38.93
CA ARG A 82 1.49 9.85 38.21
C ARG A 82 0.69 8.96 37.26
N GLY A 83 -0.44 8.41 37.70
CA GLY A 83 -1.11 7.33 36.96
C GLY A 83 -0.32 6.02 36.97
N LYS A 84 -0.90 4.99 36.35
CA LYS A 84 -0.30 3.66 36.22
C LYS A 84 0.05 3.36 34.76
N LEU A 85 1.09 2.57 34.56
CA LEU A 85 1.25 1.88 33.28
C LEU A 85 0.18 0.80 33.18
N LYS A 86 -0.40 0.65 31.99
CA LYS A 86 -1.29 -0.48 31.70
C LYS A 86 -0.45 -1.75 31.66
N GLU A 87 -1.06 -2.85 32.07
CA GLU A 87 -0.53 -4.18 31.89
C GLU A 87 -0.43 -4.54 30.38
N ASP A 88 0.20 -5.67 30.07
CA ASP A 88 0.29 -6.21 28.71
C ASP A 88 -0.99 -6.92 28.24
N TRP A 89 -2.04 -6.96 29.07
CA TRP A 89 -3.39 -7.36 28.65
C TRP A 89 -4.30 -6.11 28.55
N TRP A 90 -4.73 -5.78 27.34
CA TRP A 90 -5.49 -4.57 27.05
C TRP A 90 -6.96 -4.89 26.86
N ASP A 91 -7.80 -4.46 27.79
CA ASP A 91 -9.26 -4.68 27.79
C ASP A 91 -10.07 -3.39 27.54
N ASP A 92 -9.38 -2.28 27.35
CA ASP A 92 -9.95 -0.93 27.35
C ASP A 92 -10.06 -0.31 25.95
N VAL A 93 -9.57 -1.00 24.93
CA VAL A 93 -9.73 -0.60 23.54
C VAL A 93 -10.77 -1.52 22.90
N ALA A 94 -11.95 -0.99 22.59
CA ALA A 94 -12.99 -1.75 21.91
C ALA A 94 -12.62 -2.06 20.46
N GLY A 95 -13.20 -3.14 19.90
CA GLY A 95 -13.09 -3.43 18.47
C GLY A 95 -13.75 -2.34 17.61
N ILE A 96 -13.35 -2.25 16.33
CA ILE A 96 -13.77 -1.18 15.40
C ILE A 96 -15.29 -1.04 15.26
N GLY A 97 -16.05 -2.13 15.44
CA GLY A 97 -17.51 -2.12 15.38
C GLY A 97 -18.19 -1.21 16.41
N TYR A 98 -17.48 -0.80 17.46
CA TYR A 98 -17.96 0.14 18.47
C TYR A 98 -17.42 1.57 18.28
N ALA A 99 -16.63 1.81 17.23
CA ALA A 99 -16.03 3.10 16.89
C ALA A 99 -16.65 3.66 15.59
N HIS A 100 -17.99 3.83 15.58
CA HIS A 100 -18.77 4.16 14.39
C HIS A 100 -18.27 5.37 13.58
N GLY A 101 -17.70 6.39 14.24
CA GLY A 101 -17.14 7.58 13.57
C GLY A 101 -15.79 7.36 12.86
N GLN A 102 -15.16 6.18 13.03
CA GLN A 102 -13.87 5.85 12.42
C GLN A 102 -13.99 4.84 11.28
N ILE A 103 -15.18 4.28 11.03
CA ILE A 103 -15.37 3.19 10.07
C ILE A 103 -15.19 3.70 8.64
N THR A 104 -14.19 3.17 7.96
CA THR A 104 -13.87 3.50 6.55
C THR A 104 -14.55 2.57 5.54
N GLY A 105 -15.18 1.50 6.01
CA GLY A 105 -15.74 0.43 5.18
C GLY A 105 -14.72 -0.67 4.81
N PHE A 106 -13.53 -0.65 5.42
CA PHE A 106 -12.53 -1.71 5.29
C PHE A 106 -12.73 -2.78 6.38
N ASP A 107 -12.90 -4.04 5.97
CA ASP A 107 -13.36 -5.12 6.85
C ASP A 107 -12.49 -5.35 8.09
N THR A 108 -11.17 -5.24 7.96
CA THR A 108 -10.21 -5.59 9.02
C THR A 108 -9.58 -4.37 9.71
N GLN A 109 -10.20 -3.20 9.56
CA GLN A 109 -9.73 -1.95 10.13
C GLN A 109 -9.49 -2.05 11.66
N LYS A 110 -8.33 -1.58 12.11
CA LYS A 110 -8.02 -1.44 13.53
C LYS A 110 -8.47 -0.07 14.08
N PRO A 111 -8.91 0.00 15.35
CA PRO A 111 -9.31 1.26 15.99
C PRO A 111 -8.10 2.17 16.20
N GLU A 112 -8.27 3.48 16.05
CA GLU A 112 -7.16 4.44 16.17
C GLU A 112 -6.51 4.40 17.56
N ALA A 113 -7.31 4.24 18.63
CA ALA A 113 -6.82 4.21 20.01
C ALA A 113 -5.80 3.08 20.28
N LEU A 114 -5.90 1.95 19.55
CA LEU A 114 -4.92 0.87 19.66
C LEU A 114 -3.56 1.32 19.12
N LEU A 115 -3.56 1.87 17.91
CA LEU A 115 -2.34 2.31 17.23
C LEU A 115 -1.77 3.57 17.90
N GLU A 116 -2.62 4.42 18.47
CA GLU A 116 -2.18 5.61 19.21
C GLU A 116 -1.34 5.21 20.43
N ARG A 117 -1.79 4.22 21.21
CA ARG A 117 -1.04 3.69 22.35
C ARG A 117 0.34 3.18 21.92
N ILE A 118 0.38 2.38 20.85
CA ILE A 118 1.62 1.79 20.34
C ILE A 118 2.58 2.88 19.84
N ILE A 119 2.10 3.81 19.01
CA ILE A 119 2.93 4.85 18.41
C ILE A 119 3.42 5.84 19.47
N ARG A 120 2.59 6.22 20.44
CA ARG A 120 3.00 7.10 21.55
C ARG A 120 4.06 6.45 22.42
N ALA A 121 3.87 5.18 22.79
CA ALA A 121 4.84 4.44 23.59
C ALA A 121 6.19 4.33 22.86
N SER A 122 6.18 3.91 21.59
CA SER A 122 7.39 3.40 20.93
C SER A 122 8.00 4.34 19.88
N SER A 123 7.57 5.61 19.80
CA SER A 123 8.14 6.61 18.89
C SER A 123 8.02 8.03 19.42
N ASN A 124 8.90 8.92 18.96
CA ASN A 124 8.88 10.35 19.23
C ASN A 124 8.30 11.15 18.04
N PRO A 125 7.76 12.36 18.26
CA PRO A 125 7.42 13.26 17.16
C PRO A 125 8.60 13.44 16.18
N GLY A 126 8.33 13.31 14.88
CA GLY A 126 9.34 13.35 13.81
C GLY A 126 10.01 12.03 13.44
N ASP A 127 9.85 10.99 14.27
CA ASP A 127 10.26 9.62 13.91
C ASP A 127 9.45 9.10 12.71
N ILE A 128 9.90 7.99 12.13
CA ILE A 128 9.26 7.35 11.00
C ILE A 128 8.58 6.05 11.44
N VAL A 129 7.32 5.88 11.03
CA VAL A 129 6.52 4.67 11.29
C VAL A 129 6.33 3.91 9.98
N LEU A 130 6.66 2.62 9.94
CA LEU A 130 6.49 1.76 8.76
C LEU A 130 5.32 0.79 8.97
N ASP A 131 4.45 0.69 7.97
CA ASP A 131 3.42 -0.34 7.88
C ASP A 131 3.40 -0.95 6.48
N CYS A 132 3.85 -2.20 6.36
CA CYS A 132 3.90 -2.90 5.06
C CYS A 132 2.57 -3.56 4.66
N PHE A 133 1.53 -3.46 5.50
CA PHE A 133 0.21 -4.04 5.29
C PHE A 133 -0.87 -3.03 5.72
N ILE A 134 -0.78 -1.82 5.14
CA ILE A 134 -1.42 -0.63 5.70
C ILE A 134 -2.96 -0.67 5.70
N GLY A 135 -3.57 -1.46 4.80
CA GLY A 135 -5.01 -1.68 4.75
C GLY A 135 -5.82 -0.37 4.74
N SER A 136 -6.60 -0.15 5.79
CA SER A 136 -7.44 1.05 5.95
C SER A 136 -6.69 2.34 6.30
N GLY A 137 -5.36 2.31 6.35
CA GLY A 137 -4.55 3.50 6.62
C GLY A 137 -4.47 3.90 8.09
N THR A 138 -4.91 3.06 9.04
CA THR A 138 -4.99 3.47 10.46
C THR A 138 -3.63 3.84 11.03
N THR A 139 -2.58 3.08 10.73
CA THR A 139 -1.22 3.36 11.20
C THR A 139 -0.71 4.72 10.70
N ALA A 140 -0.82 4.99 9.40
CA ALA A 140 -0.41 6.27 8.82
C ALA A 140 -1.28 7.44 9.31
N ALA A 141 -2.59 7.26 9.42
CA ALA A 141 -3.50 8.26 9.95
C ALA A 141 -3.13 8.69 11.38
N VAL A 142 -2.88 7.72 12.26
CA VAL A 142 -2.48 7.99 13.65
C VAL A 142 -1.07 8.58 13.70
N ALA A 143 -0.11 8.05 12.94
CA ALA A 143 1.24 8.60 12.86
C ALA A 143 1.23 10.08 12.41
N GLN A 144 0.43 10.40 11.38
CA GLN A 144 0.24 11.76 10.87
C GLN A 144 -0.35 12.70 11.93
N LYS A 145 -1.44 12.27 12.61
CA LYS A 145 -2.07 13.03 13.70
C LYS A 145 -1.10 13.32 14.86
N LEU A 146 -0.23 12.35 15.14
CA LEU A 146 0.78 12.44 16.20
C LEU A 146 2.06 13.18 15.75
N GLY A 147 2.14 13.68 14.51
CA GLY A 147 3.32 14.40 14.03
C GLY A 147 4.55 13.50 13.81
N ARG A 148 4.33 12.24 13.41
CA ARG A 148 5.37 11.32 12.93
C ARG A 148 5.34 11.27 11.40
N ARG A 149 6.48 10.98 10.78
CA ARG A 149 6.55 10.58 9.37
C ARG A 149 6.09 9.14 9.25
N TRP A 150 5.68 8.72 8.06
CA TRP A 150 5.24 7.35 7.85
C TRP A 150 5.56 6.85 6.44
N ILE A 151 5.70 5.53 6.33
CA ILE A 151 5.76 4.79 5.07
C ILE A 151 4.70 3.70 5.16
N GLY A 152 3.84 3.65 4.14
CA GLY A 152 2.75 2.70 4.05
C GLY A 152 2.81 1.91 2.75
N CYS A 153 2.67 0.59 2.82
CA CYS A 153 2.58 -0.27 1.65
C CYS A 153 1.33 -1.16 1.74
N ASP A 154 0.72 -1.42 0.59
CA ASP A 154 -0.27 -2.47 0.41
C ASP A 154 -0.21 -2.97 -1.03
N ILE A 155 -0.52 -4.24 -1.23
CA ILE A 155 -0.69 -4.80 -2.57
C ILE A 155 -2.05 -4.44 -3.16
N ASN A 156 -3.04 -4.19 -2.30
CA ASN A 156 -4.39 -3.83 -2.71
C ASN A 156 -4.47 -2.33 -3.02
N ARG A 157 -4.70 -2.00 -4.29
CA ARG A 157 -4.89 -0.62 -4.73
C ARG A 157 -6.02 0.09 -3.98
N SER A 158 -7.14 -0.59 -3.72
CA SER A 158 -8.27 0.03 -3.01
C SER A 158 -7.91 0.39 -1.58
N ALA A 159 -6.99 -0.34 -0.94
CA ALA A 159 -6.44 0.02 0.37
C ALA A 159 -5.60 1.31 0.28
N ILE A 160 -4.76 1.43 -0.75
CA ILE A 160 -3.96 2.65 -1.00
C ILE A 160 -4.86 3.86 -1.27
N GLN A 161 -5.90 3.71 -2.10
CA GLN A 161 -6.86 4.79 -2.39
C GLN A 161 -7.58 5.23 -1.13
N LEU A 162 -8.13 4.30 -0.37
CA LEU A 162 -8.82 4.59 0.89
C LEU A 162 -7.90 5.30 1.89
N THR A 163 -6.67 4.82 2.01
CA THR A 163 -5.63 5.42 2.87
C THR A 163 -5.28 6.83 2.40
N SER A 164 -5.10 7.04 1.10
CA SER A 164 -4.79 8.33 0.49
C SER A 164 -5.88 9.36 0.79
N SER A 165 -7.15 9.04 0.47
CA SER A 165 -8.27 9.96 0.72
C SER A 165 -8.42 10.28 2.21
N ARG A 166 -8.20 9.30 3.10
CA ARG A 166 -8.23 9.50 4.55
C ARG A 166 -7.12 10.45 5.01
N LEU A 167 -5.90 10.25 4.53
CA LEU A 167 -4.74 11.08 4.87
C LEU A 167 -4.88 12.51 4.35
N GLN A 168 -5.38 12.69 3.13
CA GLN A 168 -5.64 14.02 2.56
C GLN A 168 -6.58 14.84 3.45
N LYS A 169 -7.64 14.22 3.99
CA LYS A 169 -8.56 14.89 4.93
C LYS A 169 -7.87 15.31 6.23
N ILE A 170 -7.13 14.38 6.85
CA ILE A 170 -6.39 14.65 8.09
C ILE A 170 -5.36 15.78 7.88
N ILE A 171 -4.60 15.72 6.80
CA ILE A 171 -3.57 16.72 6.49
C ILE A 171 -4.21 18.07 6.24
N LYS A 172 -5.34 18.14 5.51
CA LYS A 172 -6.07 19.38 5.27
C LYS A 172 -6.51 20.03 6.58
N GLU A 173 -7.12 19.27 7.48
CA GLU A 173 -7.54 19.76 8.81
C GLU A 173 -6.34 20.28 9.62
N GLN A 174 -5.21 19.55 9.61
CA GLN A 174 -3.99 20.00 10.29
C GLN A 174 -3.37 21.25 9.66
N ILE A 175 -3.48 21.43 8.34
CA ILE A 175 -3.00 22.66 7.66
C ILE A 175 -3.85 23.85 8.09
N GLU A 176 -5.18 23.70 8.09
CA GLU A 176 -6.12 24.76 8.51
C GLU A 176 -5.87 25.21 9.96
N ASN A 177 -5.48 24.29 10.84
CA ASN A 177 -5.15 24.57 12.24
C ASN A 177 -3.68 24.93 12.49
N ASN A 178 -2.81 24.91 11.47
CA ASN A 178 -1.36 25.08 11.59
C ASN A 178 -0.69 24.07 12.56
N GLU A 179 -1.13 22.81 12.50
CA GLU A 179 -0.74 21.72 13.42
C GLU A 179 0.20 20.68 12.78
N THR A 180 0.53 20.80 11.48
CA THR A 180 1.39 19.81 10.79
C THR A 180 2.72 20.38 10.29
N LYS A 181 3.79 19.61 10.50
CA LYS A 181 5.10 19.80 9.84
C LYS A 181 5.23 19.04 8.52
N TYR A 182 4.26 18.17 8.21
CA TYR A 182 4.26 17.27 7.07
C TYR A 182 2.95 17.46 6.27
N PRO A 183 2.87 18.49 5.41
CA PRO A 183 1.62 18.90 4.75
C PRO A 183 1.33 18.12 3.46
N THR A 184 2.09 17.05 3.18
CA THR A 184 2.01 16.33 1.91
C THR A 184 2.55 14.91 2.03
N PHE A 185 2.14 14.05 1.10
CA PHE A 185 2.70 12.72 0.90
C PHE A 185 2.74 12.39 -0.59
N ALA A 186 3.48 11.35 -0.94
CA ALA A 186 3.57 10.85 -2.31
C ALA A 186 3.22 9.36 -2.34
N ILE A 187 2.61 8.92 -3.44
CA ILE A 187 2.31 7.52 -3.69
C ILE A 187 3.28 7.01 -4.75
N TYR A 188 3.97 5.92 -4.46
CA TYR A 188 4.89 5.28 -5.39
C TYR A 188 4.35 3.92 -5.82
N LYS A 189 4.14 3.75 -7.13
CA LYS A 189 3.75 2.48 -7.71
C LYS A 189 5.01 1.69 -8.10
N VAL A 190 5.42 0.77 -7.23
CA VAL A 190 6.63 -0.05 -7.44
C VAL A 190 6.38 -1.21 -8.41
N ASN A 191 5.13 -1.65 -8.57
CA ASN A 191 4.72 -2.72 -9.49
C ASN A 191 3.26 -2.57 -9.95
N ASN A 192 2.90 -3.21 -11.07
CA ASN A 192 1.56 -3.15 -11.67
C ASN A 192 0.81 -4.49 -11.48
N TYR A 193 0.38 -4.79 -10.24
CA TYR A 193 -0.30 -6.05 -9.87
C TYR A 193 -1.75 -6.17 -10.39
N ASP A 194 -2.25 -5.11 -11.02
CA ASP A 194 -3.53 -5.04 -11.74
C ASP A 194 -3.66 -6.02 -12.92
N LEU A 195 -2.58 -6.73 -13.27
CA LEU A 195 -2.52 -7.77 -14.29
C LEU A 195 -3.35 -9.02 -13.94
N LYS A 196 -3.94 -9.11 -12.75
CA LYS A 196 -4.71 -10.28 -12.28
C LYS A 196 -5.94 -10.61 -13.16
N LEU A 197 -6.61 -9.60 -13.74
CA LEU A 197 -7.72 -9.81 -14.69
C LEU A 197 -7.25 -10.05 -16.13
N LEU A 198 -5.98 -9.76 -16.42
CA LEU A 198 -5.37 -9.84 -17.74
C LEU A 198 -4.66 -11.16 -17.97
N GLN A 199 -4.65 -12.14 -17.06
CA GLN A 199 -3.75 -13.31 -17.19
C GLN A 199 -4.07 -14.18 -18.42
N THR A 200 -5.33 -14.57 -18.64
CA THR A 200 -5.69 -15.38 -19.82
C THR A 200 -5.45 -14.59 -21.11
N GLU A 201 -5.86 -13.34 -21.16
CA GLU A 201 -5.69 -12.49 -22.34
C GLU A 201 -4.23 -12.10 -22.59
N ALA A 202 -3.43 -11.88 -21.55
CA ALA A 202 -2.01 -11.59 -21.64
C ALA A 202 -1.23 -12.84 -22.03
N ILE A 203 -1.60 -14.02 -21.53
CA ILE A 203 -1.04 -15.28 -22.01
C ILE A 203 -1.40 -15.46 -23.49
N GLU A 204 -2.66 -15.27 -23.88
CA GLU A 204 -3.09 -15.40 -25.28
C GLU A 204 -2.40 -14.39 -26.21
N ARG A 205 -2.30 -13.13 -25.79
CA ARG A 205 -1.58 -12.10 -26.53
C ARG A 205 -0.07 -12.41 -26.58
N ALA A 206 0.54 -12.90 -25.50
CA ALA A 206 1.96 -13.28 -25.50
C ALA A 206 2.20 -14.48 -26.41
N VAL A 207 1.28 -15.45 -26.40
CA VAL A 207 1.27 -16.60 -27.29
C VAL A 207 1.21 -16.14 -28.76
N GLN A 208 0.28 -15.24 -29.11
CA GLN A 208 0.18 -14.68 -30.46
C GLN A 208 1.42 -13.88 -30.85
N HIS A 209 1.91 -13.02 -29.95
CA HIS A 209 3.05 -12.13 -30.20
C HIS A 209 4.37 -12.89 -30.36
N ILE A 210 4.59 -13.93 -29.55
CA ILE A 210 5.79 -14.77 -29.63
C ILE A 210 5.69 -15.78 -30.78
N GLY A 211 4.47 -16.17 -31.16
CA GLY A 211 4.19 -17.22 -32.15
C GLY A 211 4.18 -18.63 -31.55
N ILE A 212 3.70 -18.77 -30.31
CA ILE A 212 3.59 -20.05 -29.61
C ILE A 212 2.36 -20.80 -30.13
N TYR A 213 2.54 -22.07 -30.50
CA TYR A 213 1.44 -22.96 -30.85
C TYR A 213 0.93 -23.66 -29.59
N ARG A 214 -0.27 -23.29 -29.12
CA ARG A 214 -0.85 -23.85 -27.88
C ARG A 214 -1.21 -25.32 -28.05
N THR A 215 -0.73 -26.15 -27.14
CA THR A 215 -1.12 -27.56 -27.04
C THR A 215 -1.93 -27.75 -25.77
N ARG A 216 -3.22 -28.09 -25.88
CA ARG A 216 -4.12 -28.23 -24.72
C ARG A 216 -4.16 -29.65 -24.14
N THR A 217 -3.51 -30.61 -24.81
CA THR A 217 -3.46 -32.01 -24.39
C THR A 217 -2.30 -32.31 -23.45
N ASP A 218 -1.25 -31.50 -23.46
CA ASP A 218 -0.13 -31.60 -22.53
C ASP A 218 -0.50 -30.92 -21.20
N ARG A 219 -0.30 -31.62 -20.08
CA ARG A 219 -0.67 -31.12 -18.75
C ARG A 219 0.37 -30.19 -18.14
N PHE A 220 1.59 -30.21 -18.63
CA PHE A 220 2.69 -29.43 -18.08
C PHE A 220 3.15 -28.32 -19.03
N PHE A 221 3.42 -28.68 -20.29
CA PHE A 221 3.87 -27.72 -21.29
C PHE A 221 2.69 -27.00 -21.92
N ASP A 222 2.90 -25.72 -22.16
CA ASP A 222 1.90 -24.77 -22.63
C ASP A 222 1.75 -24.80 -24.16
N GLY A 223 2.71 -25.37 -24.88
CA GLY A 223 2.72 -25.42 -26.33
C GLY A 223 4.12 -25.64 -26.91
N THR A 224 4.31 -25.20 -28.16
CA THR A 224 5.60 -25.25 -28.84
C THR A 224 5.96 -23.93 -29.49
N LEU A 225 7.25 -23.67 -29.62
CA LEU A 225 7.82 -22.55 -30.37
C LEU A 225 8.91 -23.11 -31.30
N GLY A 226 8.57 -23.27 -32.58
CA GLY A 226 9.39 -24.07 -33.49
C GLY A 226 9.47 -25.52 -33.01
N LYS A 227 10.69 -26.02 -32.80
CA LYS A 227 10.93 -27.39 -32.28
C LYS A 227 10.93 -27.48 -30.75
N ASN A 228 10.91 -26.35 -30.06
CA ASN A 228 11.06 -26.31 -28.61
C ASN A 228 9.71 -26.46 -27.92
N LEU A 229 9.70 -27.17 -26.80
CA LEU A 229 8.59 -27.15 -25.85
C LEU A 229 8.53 -25.80 -25.16
N VAL A 230 7.33 -25.29 -24.88
CA VAL A 230 7.13 -24.00 -24.23
C VAL A 230 6.48 -24.20 -22.88
N LYS A 231 7.05 -23.55 -21.85
CA LYS A 231 6.41 -23.39 -20.55
C LYS A 231 6.19 -21.91 -20.27
N ILE A 232 4.96 -21.52 -19.97
CA ILE A 232 4.63 -20.15 -19.59
C ILE A 232 4.54 -20.11 -18.07
N ILE A 233 5.41 -19.32 -17.45
CA ILE A 233 5.34 -19.02 -16.01
C ILE A 233 4.23 -18.00 -15.82
N ASP A 234 3.47 -18.15 -14.73
CA ASP A 234 2.46 -17.18 -14.34
C ASP A 234 3.06 -15.77 -14.31
N PHE A 235 2.47 -14.81 -15.03
CA PHE A 235 3.00 -13.45 -15.11
C PHE A 235 2.96 -12.68 -13.78
N ASN A 236 2.27 -13.20 -12.76
CA ASN A 236 2.31 -12.66 -11.39
C ASN A 236 3.44 -13.25 -10.54
N HIS A 237 4.15 -14.24 -11.07
CA HIS A 237 5.21 -14.96 -10.39
C HIS A 237 6.51 -14.79 -11.19
N PRO A 238 7.58 -14.23 -10.59
CA PRO A 238 8.86 -14.25 -11.28
C PRO A 238 9.28 -15.71 -11.50
N LEU A 239 9.99 -16.01 -12.58
CA LEU A 239 10.63 -17.30 -12.73
C LEU A 239 11.63 -17.50 -11.57
N THR A 240 11.44 -18.58 -10.81
CA THR A 240 12.26 -18.94 -9.63
C THR A 240 13.00 -20.26 -9.83
N LEU A 241 13.91 -20.60 -8.92
CA LEU A 241 14.56 -21.93 -8.91
C LEU A 241 13.57 -23.08 -8.68
N LEU A 242 12.46 -22.85 -7.98
CA LEU A 242 11.43 -23.86 -7.76
C LEU A 242 10.74 -24.24 -9.07
N ASP A 243 10.47 -23.27 -9.95
CA ASP A 243 9.88 -23.53 -11.27
C ASP A 243 10.81 -24.39 -12.14
N LEU A 244 12.12 -24.14 -12.05
CA LEU A 244 13.15 -24.92 -12.75
C LEU A 244 13.24 -26.34 -12.20
N GLN A 245 13.11 -26.51 -10.88
CA GLN A 245 13.04 -27.82 -10.23
C GLN A 245 11.81 -28.61 -10.71
N LEU A 246 10.64 -27.97 -10.79
CA LEU A 246 9.41 -28.59 -11.31
C LEU A 246 9.57 -29.01 -12.78
N LEU A 247 10.23 -28.18 -13.60
CA LEU A 247 10.57 -28.55 -14.97
C LEU A 247 11.49 -29.78 -15.02
N GLN A 248 12.54 -29.82 -14.19
CA GLN A 248 13.44 -30.96 -14.11
C GLN A 248 12.68 -32.24 -13.73
N ASP A 249 11.81 -32.17 -12.73
CA ASP A 249 11.06 -33.32 -12.26
C ASP A 249 10.00 -33.80 -13.28
N GLU A 250 9.48 -32.89 -14.11
CA GLU A 250 8.66 -33.28 -15.25
C GLU A 250 9.48 -33.97 -16.34
N LEU A 251 10.66 -33.46 -16.69
CA LEU A 251 11.53 -34.07 -17.70
C LEU A 251 11.98 -35.48 -17.31
N LYS A 252 12.23 -35.74 -16.01
CA LYS A 252 12.52 -37.10 -15.51
C LYS A 252 11.39 -38.11 -15.80
N LYS A 253 10.14 -37.65 -15.91
CA LYS A 253 8.98 -38.49 -16.25
C LYS A 253 8.84 -38.72 -17.76
N ARG A 254 9.65 -38.04 -18.57
CA ARG A 254 9.62 -38.06 -20.04
C ARG A 254 11.02 -38.42 -20.58
N PRO A 255 11.49 -39.66 -20.35
CA PRO A 255 12.87 -40.04 -20.68
C PRO A 255 13.19 -39.98 -22.18
N ASP A 256 12.17 -40.07 -23.05
CA ASP A 256 12.32 -40.02 -24.50
C ASP A 256 12.20 -38.59 -25.07
N GLU A 257 12.05 -37.58 -24.22
CA GLU A 257 11.94 -36.19 -24.65
C GLU A 257 13.31 -35.58 -24.92
N ASP A 258 13.64 -35.31 -26.18
CA ASP A 258 14.91 -34.72 -26.60
C ASP A 258 14.83 -33.22 -26.93
N ARG A 259 13.62 -32.64 -26.96
CA ARG A 259 13.42 -31.25 -27.35
C ARG A 259 13.93 -30.28 -26.29
N ASP A 260 14.44 -29.15 -26.76
CA ASP A 260 14.77 -27.99 -25.93
C ASP A 260 13.52 -27.31 -25.37
N ILE A 261 13.68 -26.59 -24.27
CA ILE A 261 12.61 -25.92 -23.55
C ILE A 261 12.79 -24.40 -23.67
N THR A 262 11.69 -23.73 -23.96
CA THR A 262 11.58 -22.27 -23.91
C THR A 262 10.64 -21.89 -22.78
N ILE A 263 11.18 -21.22 -21.77
CA ILE A 263 10.40 -20.66 -20.67
C ILE A 263 10.04 -19.22 -21.01
N VAL A 264 8.77 -18.87 -20.89
CA VAL A 264 8.27 -17.49 -21.07
C VAL A 264 7.84 -16.98 -19.70
N CYS A 265 8.38 -15.84 -19.28
CA CYS A 265 8.04 -15.23 -18.00
C CYS A 265 7.98 -13.71 -18.11
N LEU A 266 7.34 -13.06 -17.13
CA LEU A 266 7.34 -11.60 -17.05
C LEU A 266 8.64 -11.05 -16.46
N GLY A 267 9.19 -11.74 -15.46
CA GLY A 267 10.48 -11.46 -14.82
C GLY A 267 11.11 -12.73 -14.26
N LYS A 268 12.34 -12.65 -13.73
CA LYS A 268 13.06 -13.79 -13.12
C LYS A 268 13.94 -13.35 -11.94
N GLU A 269 14.25 -14.29 -11.04
CA GLU A 269 15.22 -14.07 -9.96
C GLU A 269 16.67 -14.05 -10.49
N LEU A 270 17.59 -13.38 -9.77
CA LEU A 270 18.99 -13.27 -10.19
C LEU A 270 19.69 -14.63 -10.34
N ALA A 271 19.37 -15.59 -9.48
CA ALA A 271 20.01 -16.91 -9.46
C ALA A 271 19.63 -17.82 -10.64
N VAL A 272 18.54 -17.49 -11.36
CA VAL A 272 18.01 -18.31 -12.46
C VAL A 272 19.00 -18.46 -13.60
N ASP A 273 19.68 -17.37 -13.97
CA ASP A 273 20.59 -17.39 -15.13
C ASP A 273 21.77 -18.32 -14.89
N THR A 274 22.41 -18.22 -13.72
CA THR A 274 23.52 -19.10 -13.33
C THR A 274 23.09 -20.58 -13.32
N TRP A 275 21.89 -20.87 -12.80
CA TRP A 275 21.37 -22.23 -12.79
C TRP A 275 21.15 -22.79 -14.20
N ILE A 276 20.55 -21.99 -15.09
CA ILE A 276 20.26 -22.40 -16.48
C ILE A 276 21.56 -22.61 -17.26
N GLU A 277 22.57 -21.77 -17.05
CA GLU A 277 23.89 -21.95 -17.66
C GLU A 277 24.51 -23.29 -17.26
N ASP A 278 24.46 -23.64 -15.98
CA ASP A 278 25.00 -24.90 -15.48
C ASP A 278 24.19 -26.11 -15.94
N TRP A 279 22.86 -25.98 -16.00
CA TRP A 279 21.98 -27.01 -16.59
C TRP A 279 22.36 -27.29 -18.04
N ASN A 280 22.46 -26.23 -18.86
CA ASN A 280 22.73 -26.33 -20.29
C ASN A 280 24.13 -26.85 -20.63
N LYS A 281 25.10 -26.70 -19.71
CA LYS A 281 26.43 -27.33 -19.83
C LYS A 281 26.39 -28.82 -19.58
N LYS A 282 25.56 -29.27 -18.63
CA LYS A 282 25.48 -30.67 -18.18
C LYS A 282 24.57 -31.53 -19.05
N HIS A 283 23.63 -30.92 -19.78
CA HIS A 283 22.62 -31.64 -20.56
C HIS A 283 22.78 -31.36 -22.07
N PRO A 284 23.04 -32.39 -22.89
CA PRO A 284 23.20 -32.23 -24.34
C PRO A 284 21.85 -31.99 -25.04
N VAL A 285 20.77 -32.52 -24.47
CA VAL A 285 19.36 -32.33 -24.87
C VAL A 285 18.60 -31.60 -23.76
N ASN A 286 17.36 -31.17 -24.02
CA ASN A 286 16.55 -30.41 -23.06
C ASN A 286 17.21 -29.10 -22.57
N LYS A 287 17.87 -28.37 -23.48
CA LYS A 287 18.45 -27.07 -23.12
C LYS A 287 17.34 -26.06 -22.89
N ILE A 288 17.54 -25.21 -21.88
CA ILE A 288 16.56 -24.23 -21.43
C ILE A 288 16.94 -22.84 -21.96
N LYS A 289 15.97 -22.16 -22.56
CA LYS A 289 16.05 -20.76 -23.00
C LYS A 289 14.94 -19.97 -22.32
N VAL A 290 15.22 -18.71 -21.94
CA VAL A 290 14.22 -17.85 -21.29
C VAL A 290 13.88 -16.66 -22.18
N ILE A 291 12.59 -16.43 -22.38
CA ILE A 291 12.03 -15.20 -22.95
C ILE A 291 11.41 -14.40 -21.79
N GLU A 292 12.17 -13.42 -21.28
CA GLU A 292 11.70 -12.48 -20.27
C GLU A 292 11.00 -11.29 -20.94
N LEU A 293 9.68 -11.21 -20.83
CA LEU A 293 8.86 -10.22 -21.54
C LEU A 293 9.12 -8.77 -21.11
N LYS A 294 9.72 -8.52 -19.93
CA LYS A 294 10.08 -7.16 -19.52
C LYS A 294 11.32 -6.62 -20.21
N THR A 295 12.29 -7.47 -20.54
CA THR A 295 13.65 -7.04 -20.89
C THR A 295 14.08 -7.53 -22.28
N ASN A 296 13.38 -8.51 -22.86
CA ASN A 296 13.79 -9.11 -24.12
C ASN A 296 13.67 -8.11 -25.28
N LYS A 297 14.77 -7.85 -26.00
CA LYS A 297 14.81 -6.85 -27.09
C LYS A 297 13.86 -7.15 -28.26
N LYS A 298 13.49 -8.42 -28.49
CA LYS A 298 12.63 -8.85 -29.59
C LYS A 298 11.14 -8.87 -29.22
N TYR A 299 10.83 -9.20 -27.95
CA TYR A 299 9.46 -9.42 -27.47
C TYR A 299 9.03 -8.45 -26.35
N GLY A 300 9.89 -7.52 -25.96
CA GLY A 300 9.75 -6.67 -24.78
C GLY A 300 8.80 -5.49 -24.91
N SER A 301 8.19 -5.29 -26.08
CA SER A 301 7.22 -4.22 -26.35
C SER A 301 5.77 -4.61 -25.97
N PHE A 302 5.61 -5.71 -25.24
CA PHE A 302 4.32 -6.38 -25.02
C PHE A 302 3.38 -5.66 -24.03
N LEU A 303 3.92 -4.81 -23.15
CA LEU A 303 3.18 -3.98 -22.18
C LEU A 303 3.70 -2.54 -22.25
N ILE A 304 3.44 -1.83 -23.35
CA ILE A 304 3.69 -0.38 -23.38
C ILE A 304 2.58 0.28 -22.57
N HIS A 305 2.82 0.47 -21.27
CA HIS A 305 2.02 1.36 -20.44
C HIS A 305 2.06 2.76 -21.07
N LYS A 306 0.95 3.20 -21.64
CA LYS A 306 0.80 4.60 -22.06
C LYS A 306 0.39 5.40 -20.82
N PRO A 307 1.20 6.39 -20.40
CA PRO A 307 0.87 7.16 -19.22
C PRO A 307 -0.45 7.93 -19.41
N ALA A 308 -1.13 8.22 -18.31
CA ALA A 308 -2.25 9.14 -18.33
C ALA A 308 -1.81 10.53 -18.83
N GLU A 309 -2.70 11.20 -19.54
CA GLU A 309 -2.47 12.53 -20.11
C GLU A 309 -3.57 13.48 -19.65
N ALA A 310 -3.18 14.73 -19.40
CA ALA A 310 -4.10 15.79 -19.00
C ALA A 310 -3.86 17.04 -19.84
N LYS A 311 -4.94 17.72 -20.23
CA LYS A 311 -4.91 19.07 -20.79
C LYS A 311 -5.42 20.02 -19.73
N VAL A 312 -4.53 20.89 -19.25
CA VAL A 312 -4.83 21.86 -18.19
C VAL A 312 -4.50 23.25 -18.72
N ASN A 313 -5.46 24.14 -18.62
CA ASN A 313 -5.29 25.56 -18.89
C ASN A 313 -5.19 26.32 -17.56
N ILE A 314 -4.38 27.36 -17.54
CA ILE A 314 -4.20 28.19 -16.35
C ILE A 314 -4.05 29.66 -16.72
N GLU A 315 -4.73 30.52 -15.96
CA GLU A 315 -4.69 31.97 -16.14
C GLU A 315 -4.50 32.65 -14.79
N ARG A 316 -3.67 33.69 -14.76
CA ARG A 316 -3.51 34.57 -13.60
C ARG A 316 -4.51 35.72 -13.65
N LYS A 317 -5.34 35.86 -12.61
CA LYS A 317 -6.22 37.02 -12.41
C LYS A 317 -5.90 37.67 -11.06
N GLY A 318 -5.08 38.73 -11.10
CA GLY A 318 -4.63 39.43 -9.89
C GLY A 318 -3.77 38.53 -8.98
N ASN A 319 -4.28 38.23 -7.79
CA ASN A 319 -3.66 37.32 -6.81
C ASN A 319 -4.24 35.90 -6.84
N LYS A 320 -4.91 35.50 -7.93
CA LYS A 320 -5.54 34.19 -8.05
C LYS A 320 -5.17 33.46 -9.34
N ALA A 321 -5.05 32.14 -9.25
CA ALA A 321 -4.91 31.21 -10.37
C ALA A 321 -6.28 30.67 -10.72
N ILE A 322 -6.69 30.85 -11.97
CA ILE A 322 -7.84 30.16 -12.55
C ILE A 322 -7.30 28.94 -13.28
N ILE A 323 -7.58 27.76 -12.75
CA ILE A 323 -7.10 26.47 -13.28
C ILE A 323 -8.31 25.73 -13.86
N GLU A 324 -8.22 25.27 -15.09
CA GLU A 324 -9.26 24.50 -15.78
C GLU A 324 -8.66 23.24 -16.40
N ILE A 325 -9.14 22.09 -15.97
CA ILE A 325 -8.84 20.81 -16.61
C ILE A 325 -9.80 20.71 -17.80
N GLU A 326 -9.26 20.80 -19.00
CA GLU A 326 -10.04 20.77 -20.24
C GLU A 326 -10.30 19.33 -20.69
N ASP A 327 -9.34 18.43 -20.44
CA ASP A 327 -9.45 17.02 -20.79
C ASP A 327 -8.51 16.16 -19.93
N PHE A 328 -8.88 14.91 -19.74
CA PHE A 328 -8.06 13.91 -19.07
C PHE A 328 -8.29 12.55 -19.70
N ILE A 329 -7.23 11.82 -19.98
CA ILE A 329 -7.29 10.49 -20.59
C ILE A 329 -6.41 9.56 -19.78
N SER A 330 -7.03 8.51 -19.22
CA SER A 330 -6.31 7.35 -18.67
C SER A 330 -6.45 6.17 -19.64
N PRO A 331 -5.41 5.86 -20.44
CA PRO A 331 -5.45 4.73 -21.37
C PRO A 331 -5.78 3.42 -20.65
N THR A 332 -5.25 3.22 -19.45
CA THR A 332 -5.49 2.04 -18.61
C THR A 332 -6.98 1.87 -18.25
N ILE A 333 -7.68 2.95 -17.90
CA ILE A 333 -9.12 2.90 -17.60
C ILE A 333 -9.91 2.57 -18.88
N ILE A 334 -9.60 3.25 -19.98
CA ILE A 334 -10.30 3.05 -21.26
C ILE A 334 -10.13 1.61 -21.76
N GLU A 335 -8.92 1.05 -21.67
CA GLU A 335 -8.65 -0.34 -22.02
C GLU A 335 -9.49 -1.31 -21.17
N ARG A 336 -9.57 -1.10 -19.85
CA ARG A 336 -10.41 -1.93 -18.97
C ARG A 336 -11.89 -1.87 -19.33
N LEU A 337 -12.42 -0.66 -19.53
CA LEU A 337 -13.83 -0.49 -19.90
C LEU A 337 -14.17 -1.13 -21.25
N ASN A 338 -13.23 -1.12 -22.20
CA ASN A 338 -13.38 -1.78 -23.50
C ASN A 338 -13.28 -3.31 -23.43
N ILE A 339 -12.54 -3.86 -22.46
CA ILE A 339 -12.50 -5.32 -22.22
C ILE A 339 -13.87 -5.82 -21.77
N ASP A 340 -14.52 -5.08 -20.87
CA ASP A 340 -15.87 -5.42 -20.38
C ASP A 340 -16.94 -5.23 -21.48
N ASN A 341 -16.70 -4.35 -22.46
CA ASN A 341 -17.57 -4.09 -23.60
C ASN A 341 -17.00 -4.62 -24.93
N LYS A 342 -17.15 -5.93 -25.17
CA LYS A 342 -16.65 -6.60 -26.39
C LYS A 342 -17.26 -6.11 -27.72
N ILE A 343 -18.32 -5.30 -27.69
CA ILE A 343 -19.11 -4.94 -28.87
C ILE A 343 -18.92 -3.47 -29.27
N PHE A 344 -18.63 -2.57 -28.32
CA PHE A 344 -18.50 -1.14 -28.58
C PHE A 344 -17.34 -0.52 -27.82
N LYS A 345 -16.61 0.40 -28.46
CA LYS A 345 -15.65 1.25 -27.76
C LYS A 345 -16.40 2.13 -26.76
N VAL A 346 -16.05 2.02 -25.49
CA VAL A 346 -16.61 2.83 -24.41
C VAL A 346 -16.24 4.28 -24.65
N LYS A 347 -17.28 5.12 -24.81
CA LYS A 347 -17.15 6.57 -24.75
C LYS A 347 -17.37 7.01 -23.32
N ILE A 348 -16.37 7.65 -22.74
CA ILE A 348 -16.49 8.30 -21.44
C ILE A 348 -17.09 9.68 -21.70
N PRO A 349 -18.32 9.97 -21.25
CA PRO A 349 -18.99 11.23 -21.57
C PRO A 349 -18.34 12.43 -20.88
N ASP A 350 -17.78 12.20 -19.69
CA ASP A 350 -17.16 13.21 -18.85
C ASP A 350 -15.84 12.67 -18.32
N PHE A 351 -14.73 13.28 -18.75
CA PHE A 351 -13.38 12.85 -18.37
C PHE A 351 -13.17 12.84 -16.85
N ARG A 352 -13.93 13.66 -16.10
CA ARG A 352 -13.82 13.78 -14.64
C ARG A 352 -14.17 12.47 -13.94
N SER A 353 -14.95 11.60 -14.58
CA SER A 353 -15.24 10.24 -14.08
C SER A 353 -14.01 9.33 -14.02
N MET A 354 -12.91 9.70 -14.69
CA MET A 354 -11.63 9.02 -14.60
C MET A 354 -10.73 9.57 -13.49
N ILE A 355 -11.06 10.71 -12.87
CA ILE A 355 -10.18 11.40 -11.91
C ILE A 355 -10.65 11.09 -10.48
N ASP A 356 -9.72 10.61 -9.65
CA ASP A 356 -9.93 10.35 -8.22
C ASP A 356 -9.73 11.61 -7.38
N CYS A 357 -8.65 12.36 -7.64
CA CYS A 357 -8.43 13.64 -6.97
C CYS A 357 -7.57 14.62 -7.78
N VAL A 358 -7.74 15.91 -7.48
CA VAL A 358 -6.90 16.99 -8.01
C VAL A 358 -6.25 17.74 -6.85
N LEU A 359 -4.93 17.85 -6.89
CA LEU A 359 -4.11 18.55 -5.90
C LEU A 359 -3.40 19.72 -6.57
N ILE A 360 -3.32 20.86 -5.89
CA ILE A 360 -2.72 22.09 -6.44
C ILE A 360 -1.68 22.63 -5.45
N ASP A 361 -0.53 23.03 -6.00
CA ASP A 361 0.54 23.79 -5.34
C ASP A 361 0.74 25.09 -6.12
N THR A 362 0.55 26.24 -5.48
CA THR A 362 0.71 27.55 -6.14
C THR A 362 2.12 28.14 -6.04
N ASN A 363 3.04 27.45 -5.35
CA ASN A 363 4.44 27.86 -5.21
C ASN A 363 5.38 26.64 -5.20
N TYR A 364 5.32 25.86 -6.26
CA TYR A 364 6.08 24.63 -6.40
C TYR A 364 7.58 24.91 -6.58
N ASP A 365 8.39 24.34 -5.68
CA ASP A 365 9.84 24.54 -5.68
C ASP A 365 10.61 23.56 -6.60
N GLY A 366 9.91 22.65 -7.26
CA GLY A 366 10.50 21.62 -8.13
C GLY A 366 10.89 20.33 -7.41
N ASN A 367 10.85 20.32 -6.07
CA ASN A 367 11.24 19.18 -5.25
C ASN A 367 10.07 18.68 -4.38
N THR A 368 9.39 19.59 -3.68
CA THR A 368 8.34 19.27 -2.72
C THR A 368 7.01 19.84 -3.21
N PHE A 369 6.03 18.96 -3.42
CA PHE A 369 4.67 19.36 -3.79
C PHE A 369 3.88 19.75 -2.53
N ARG A 370 3.64 21.04 -2.32
CA ARG A 370 2.92 21.60 -1.18
C ARG A 370 1.44 21.79 -1.54
N ILE A 371 0.59 20.92 -1.01
CA ILE A 371 -0.84 20.96 -1.32
C ILE A 371 -1.46 22.20 -0.65
N VAL A 372 -1.80 23.21 -1.45
CA VAL A 372 -2.59 24.37 -1.00
C VAL A 372 -4.08 24.20 -1.27
N TYR A 373 -4.42 23.28 -2.19
CA TYR A 373 -5.80 22.91 -2.48
C TYR A 373 -5.90 21.43 -2.85
N SER A 374 -6.98 20.79 -2.40
CA SER A 374 -7.29 19.39 -2.63
C SER A 374 -8.76 19.24 -2.97
N ASP A 375 -9.04 18.70 -4.15
CA ASP A 375 -10.38 18.32 -4.61
C ASP A 375 -10.50 16.80 -4.61
N VAL A 376 -11.22 16.28 -3.62
CA VAL A 376 -11.44 14.85 -3.40
C VAL A 376 -12.96 14.68 -3.28
N PRO A 377 -13.61 13.96 -4.22
CA PRO A 377 -15.05 13.72 -4.17
C PRO A 377 -15.47 13.11 -2.82
N GLU A 378 -16.53 13.61 -2.21
CA GLU A 378 -16.98 13.13 -0.90
C GLU A 378 -17.70 11.78 -0.99
N LYS A 379 -18.45 11.57 -2.08
CA LYS A 379 -19.15 10.32 -2.39
C LYS A 379 -18.63 9.70 -3.67
N LYS A 380 -18.76 8.39 -3.81
CA LYS A 380 -18.38 7.64 -5.03
C LYS A 380 -19.10 8.08 -6.31
N SER A 381 -20.26 8.72 -6.18
CA SER A 381 -21.03 9.27 -7.30
C SER A 381 -20.57 10.67 -7.72
N ASP A 382 -19.78 11.33 -6.89
CA ASP A 382 -19.40 12.72 -7.09
C ASP A 382 -18.16 12.78 -7.99
N LEU A 383 -18.04 13.88 -8.73
CA LEU A 383 -16.90 14.13 -9.62
C LEU A 383 -16.09 15.29 -9.06
N VAL A 384 -14.80 15.33 -9.42
CA VAL A 384 -13.99 16.53 -9.23
C VAL A 384 -14.62 17.73 -9.93
N LYS A 385 -14.36 18.95 -9.45
CA LYS A 385 -14.92 20.18 -10.01
C LYS A 385 -14.44 20.43 -11.44
N GLY A 386 -13.15 20.17 -11.70
CA GLY A 386 -12.50 20.41 -12.99
C GLY A 386 -12.09 21.88 -13.23
N LYS A 387 -12.64 22.82 -12.45
CA LYS A 387 -12.25 24.24 -12.47
C LYS A 387 -12.04 24.78 -11.06
N TYR A 388 -10.97 25.53 -10.88
CA TYR A 388 -10.49 25.97 -9.57
C TYR A 388 -10.06 27.43 -9.62
N GLU A 389 -10.34 28.14 -8.54
CA GLU A 389 -9.88 29.51 -8.30
C GLU A 389 -9.12 29.53 -6.98
N ILE A 390 -7.78 29.62 -7.05
CA ILE A 390 -6.90 29.43 -5.91
C ILE A 390 -6.05 30.68 -5.70
N GLU A 391 -5.85 31.11 -4.46
CA GLU A 391 -4.95 32.21 -4.15
C GLU A 391 -3.49 31.85 -4.44
N MET A 392 -2.74 32.80 -5.00
CA MET A 392 -1.31 32.64 -5.29
C MET A 392 -0.51 33.89 -4.90
N PRO A 393 0.79 33.74 -4.61
CA PRO A 393 1.68 34.86 -4.36
C PRO A 393 1.67 35.89 -5.51
N LYS A 394 1.89 37.17 -5.19
CA LYS A 394 1.96 38.27 -6.20
C LYS A 394 3.16 38.13 -7.14
N GLU A 395 4.24 37.54 -6.63
CA GLU A 395 5.44 37.27 -7.38
C GLU A 395 5.23 36.18 -8.43
N LYS A 396 6.17 36.08 -9.37
CA LYS A 396 6.17 35.02 -10.37
C LYS A 396 6.43 33.70 -9.69
N THR A 397 5.53 32.73 -9.83
CA THR A 397 5.65 31.42 -9.17
C THR A 397 5.42 30.29 -10.16
N ARG A 398 5.83 29.08 -9.74
CA ARG A 398 5.44 27.86 -10.44
C ARG A 398 4.18 27.31 -9.79
N VAL A 399 3.12 27.18 -10.57
CA VAL A 399 1.89 26.50 -10.15
C VAL A 399 1.93 25.08 -10.68
N ALA A 400 1.84 24.10 -9.80
CA ALA A 400 1.78 22.69 -10.14
C ALA A 400 0.39 22.12 -9.87
N VAL A 401 -0.19 21.47 -10.87
CA VAL A 401 -1.48 20.77 -10.80
C VAL A 401 -1.20 19.29 -10.93
N LYS A 402 -1.45 18.53 -9.86
CA LYS A 402 -1.36 17.07 -9.83
C LYS A 402 -2.75 16.48 -9.94
N ILE A 403 -2.96 15.64 -10.94
CA ILE A 403 -4.21 14.92 -11.19
C ILE A 403 -3.92 13.44 -10.97
N ILE A 404 -4.74 12.78 -10.16
CA ILE A 404 -4.64 11.36 -9.86
C ILE A 404 -5.90 10.68 -10.38
N ASP A 405 -5.75 9.64 -11.21
CA ASP A 405 -6.89 8.92 -11.79
C ASP A 405 -7.53 7.94 -10.79
N MET A 406 -8.69 7.36 -11.16
CA MET A 406 -9.40 6.31 -10.39
C MET A 406 -8.58 5.03 -10.20
N LEU A 407 -7.42 4.98 -10.82
CA LEU A 407 -6.42 3.93 -10.77
C LEU A 407 -5.15 4.45 -10.04
N GLY A 408 -5.15 5.61 -9.39
CA GLY A 408 -3.98 6.12 -8.67
C GLY A 408 -2.77 6.44 -9.56
N GLU A 409 -2.94 6.55 -10.87
CA GLU A 409 -1.93 7.03 -11.79
C GLU A 409 -1.84 8.56 -11.73
N GLU A 410 -0.63 9.10 -11.56
CA GLU A 410 -0.41 10.53 -11.36
C GLU A 410 0.04 11.24 -12.64
N VAL A 411 -0.55 12.39 -12.92
CA VAL A 411 -0.11 13.35 -13.94
C VAL A 411 0.15 14.69 -13.27
N ILE A 412 1.35 15.25 -13.44
CA ILE A 412 1.70 16.58 -12.94
C ILE A 412 1.88 17.53 -14.12
N LYS A 413 1.20 18.69 -14.08
CA LYS A 413 1.42 19.82 -15.00
C LYS A 413 1.94 21.00 -14.22
N ILE A 414 3.03 21.59 -14.70
CA ILE A 414 3.71 22.73 -14.06
C ILE A 414 3.63 23.91 -15.01
N PHE A 415 3.27 25.07 -14.47
CA PHE A 415 3.10 26.31 -15.19
C PHE A 415 3.86 27.43 -14.48
N GLU A 416 4.45 28.35 -15.24
CA GLU A 416 5.00 29.59 -14.70
C GLU A 416 3.99 30.72 -14.91
N LEU A 417 3.63 31.41 -13.82
CA LEU A 417 2.63 32.48 -13.80
C LEU A 417 3.14 33.74 -13.12
#